data_AF-A0A257TXF5-F1
#
_entry.id   AF-A0A257TXF5-F1
#
_cell.length_a   1.000
_cell.length_b   1.000
_cell.length_c   1.000
_cell.angle_alpha   90.00
_cell.angle_beta   90.00
_cell.angle_gamma   90.00
#
_symmetry.space_group_name_H-M   'P 1'
#
loop_
_entity.id
_entity.type
_entity.pdbx_description
1 polymer ?
#
loop_
_entity_poly.entity_id
_entity_poly.type
_entity_poly.pdbx_seq_one_letter_code
_entity_poly.pdbx_strand_id
1 'polypeptide(L)' 'MGISEGSGFGVRGSGFGVRGSGFRVQGSGFRVRGSGFRVQGSGFRVQGSGFGVQGSGFVAFTL' A
#
# COMPACT_ATOMS: atom_id res chain seq x y z
N MET A 1 -4.18 1.78 -14.75
CA MET A 1 -4.07 2.94 -13.85
C MET A 1 -5.43 3.22 -13.24
N GLY A 2 -5.53 3.17 -11.93
CA GLY A 2 -6.76 3.39 -11.18
C GLY A 2 -6.43 3.64 -9.72
N ILE A 3 -7.35 4.27 -9.01
CA ILE A 3 -7.27 4.42 -7.55
C ILE A 3 -8.26 3.47 -6.91
N SER A 4 -7.80 2.73 -5.90
CA SER A 4 -8.68 1.94 -5.05
C SER A 4 -8.89 2.69 -3.74
N GLU A 5 -10.16 2.91 -3.38
CA GLU A 5 -10.60 3.61 -2.17
C GLU A 5 -11.57 2.73 -1.38
N GLY A 6 -11.55 2.83 -0.05
CA GLY A 6 -12.45 2.08 0.83
C GLY A 6 -11.79 1.63 2.13
N SER A 7 -12.44 0.70 2.82
CA SER A 7 -11.92 0.04 4.01
C SER A 7 -11.98 -1.48 3.83
N GLY A 8 -10.87 -2.18 4.11
CA GLY A 8 -10.93 -3.64 4.33
C GLY A 8 -10.91 -4.57 3.11
N PHE A 9 -10.25 -4.20 1.99
CA PHE A 9 -10.16 -5.06 0.79
C PHE A 9 -8.71 -5.36 0.36
N GLY A 10 -8.56 -6.31 -0.58
CA GLY A 10 -7.27 -6.68 -1.17
C GLY A 10 -7.05 -6.01 -2.53
N VAL A 11 -5.87 -5.46 -2.76
CA VAL A 11 -5.45 -4.89 -4.06
C VAL A 11 -4.26 -5.69 -4.59
N ARG A 12 -4.35 -6.16 -5.83
CA ARG A 12 -3.28 -6.92 -6.51
C ARG A 12 -2.99 -6.35 -7.89
N GLY A 13 -1.72 -6.20 -8.26
CA GLY A 13 -1.33 -5.69 -9.57
C GLY A 13 -0.02 -4.90 -9.55
N SER A 14 0.12 -3.93 -10.45
CA SER A 14 1.28 -3.04 -10.49
C SER A 14 0.93 -1.62 -10.93
N GLY A 15 1.58 -0.61 -10.35
CA GLY A 15 1.43 0.78 -10.82
C GLY A 15 0.09 1.45 -10.46
N PHE A 16 -0.48 1.16 -9.29
CA PHE A 16 -1.74 1.77 -8.82
C PHE A 16 -1.56 2.58 -7.53
N GLY A 17 -2.53 3.44 -7.25
CA GLY A 17 -2.66 4.14 -5.98
C GLY A 17 -3.71 3.49 -5.08
N VAL A 18 -3.42 3.34 -3.79
CA VAL A 18 -4.38 2.86 -2.78
C VAL A 18 -4.53 3.91 -1.68
N ARG A 19 -5.77 4.24 -1.34
CA ARG A 19 -6.09 5.19 -0.26
C ARG A 19 -7.14 4.61 0.69
N GLY A 20 -6.90 4.73 1.99
CA GLY A 20 -7.87 4.41 3.05
C GLY A 20 -7.27 3.48 4.11
N SER A 21 -8.10 2.68 4.77
CA SER A 21 -7.66 1.89 5.93
C SER A 21 -7.89 0.39 5.76
N GLY A 22 -7.07 -0.43 6.44
CA GLY A 22 -7.31 -1.88 6.50
C GLY A 22 -7.05 -2.64 5.20
N PHE A 23 -6.20 -2.13 4.31
CA PHE A 23 -5.92 -2.78 3.03
C PHE A 23 -4.82 -3.84 3.10
N ARG A 24 -4.91 -4.83 2.20
CA ARG A 24 -3.76 -5.66 1.82
C ARG A 24 -3.37 -5.36 0.37
N VAL A 25 -2.13 -4.95 0.13
CA VAL A 25 -1.63 -4.61 -1.20
C VAL A 25 -0.52 -5.59 -1.58
N GLN A 26 -0.63 -6.21 -2.75
CA GLN A 26 0.37 -7.15 -3.26
C GLN A 26 0.79 -6.80 -4.70
N GLY A 27 2.11 -6.72 -4.94
CA GLY A 27 2.68 -6.56 -6.27
C GLY A 27 3.81 -5.55 -6.31
N SER A 28 3.85 -4.67 -7.32
CA SER A 28 4.96 -3.72 -7.47
C SER A 28 4.55 -2.32 -7.87
N GLY A 29 5.34 -1.32 -7.46
CA GLY A 29 5.17 0.05 -7.95
C GLY A 29 3.91 0.75 -7.44
N PHE A 30 3.44 0.44 -6.23
CA PHE A 30 2.26 1.12 -5.67
C PHE A 30 2.62 2.34 -4.82
N ARG A 31 1.67 3.27 -4.76
CA ARG A 31 1.61 4.31 -3.73
C ARG A 31 0.43 4.02 -2.79
N VAL A 32 0.70 3.83 -1.51
CA VAL A 32 -0.29 3.53 -0.47
C VAL A 32 -0.36 4.67 0.53
N ARG A 33 -1.56 5.19 0.82
CA ARG A 33 -1.79 6.22 1.83
C ARG A 33 -2.93 5.82 2.77
N GLY A 34 -2.68 5.87 4.08
CA GLY A 34 -3.71 5.71 5.11
C GLY A 34 -3.23 4.94 6.32
N SER A 35 -4.03 4.06 6.90
CA SER A 35 -3.66 3.35 8.13
C SER A 35 -4.03 1.87 8.13
N GLY A 36 -3.35 1.07 8.95
CA GLY A 36 -3.76 -0.33 9.15
C GLY A 36 -3.55 -1.24 7.94
N PHE A 37 -2.55 -0.97 7.09
CA PHE A 37 -2.36 -1.72 5.84
C PHE A 37 -1.21 -2.71 5.90
N ARG A 38 -1.29 -3.77 5.08
CA ARG A 38 -0.18 -4.69 4.82
C ARG A 38 0.22 -4.63 3.36
N VAL A 39 1.51 -4.52 3.07
CA VAL A 39 2.05 -4.37 1.73
C VAL A 39 3.09 -5.46 1.47
N GLN A 40 3.00 -6.14 0.34
CA GLN A 40 3.93 -7.18 -0.07
C GLN A 40 4.42 -7.01 -1.51
N GLY A 41 5.75 -7.01 -1.71
CA GLY A 41 6.42 -7.01 -3.02
C GLY A 41 7.50 -5.92 -3.14
N SER A 42 7.59 -5.22 -4.28
CA SER A 42 8.69 -4.27 -4.54
C SER A 42 8.29 -2.87 -5.00
N GLY A 43 9.13 -1.86 -4.74
CA GLY A 43 8.95 -0.52 -5.31
C GLY A 43 7.76 0.24 -4.74
N PHE A 44 7.51 0.13 -3.43
CA PHE A 44 6.38 0.75 -2.78
C PHE A 44 6.71 2.13 -2.21
N ARG A 45 5.76 3.05 -2.28
CA ARG A 45 5.76 4.28 -1.47
C ARG A 45 4.58 4.27 -0.54
N VAL A 46 4.86 4.38 0.74
CA VAL A 46 3.89 4.16 1.81
C VAL A 46 3.83 5.39 2.70
N GLN A 47 2.62 5.89 2.98
CA GLN A 47 2.41 7.02 3.87
C GLN A 47 1.28 6.77 4.88
N GLY A 48 1.56 6.94 6.17
CA GLY A 48 0.61 6.87 7.27
C GLY A 48 1.03 5.89 8.36
N SER A 49 0.09 5.33 9.13
CA SER A 49 0.43 4.65 10.40
C SER A 49 -0.10 3.21 10.50
N GLY A 50 0.49 2.42 11.40
CA GLY A 50 0.03 1.05 11.68
C GLY A 50 0.13 0.12 10.48
N PHE A 51 1.30 0.02 9.86
CA PHE A 51 1.49 -0.79 8.66
C PHE A 51 2.57 -1.86 8.78
N GLY A 52 2.43 -2.90 7.97
CA GLY A 52 3.48 -3.90 7.74
C GLY A 52 3.88 -3.90 6.27
N VAL A 53 5.18 -3.76 5.97
CA VAL A 53 5.71 -3.90 4.61
C VAL A 53 6.67 -5.09 4.56
N GLN A 54 6.49 -5.95 3.56
CA GLN A 54 7.39 -7.07 3.28
C GLN A 54 7.87 -7.01 1.82
N GLY A 55 9.19 -6.97 1.64
CA GLY A 55 9.84 -6.99 0.32
C GLY A 55 10.87 -5.88 0.17
N SER A 56 11.23 -5.53 -1.06
CA SER A 56 12.42 -4.71 -1.36
C SER A 56 12.09 -3.36 -2.00
N GLY A 57 12.96 -2.37 -1.81
CA GLY A 57 12.83 -1.06 -2.46
C GLY A 57 11.55 -0.32 -2.06
N PHE A 58 11.16 -0.38 -0.79
CA PHE A 58 10.06 0.44 -0.27
C PHE A 58 10.59 1.69 0.42
N VAL A 59 9.77 2.74 0.41
CA VAL A 59 9.97 3.95 1.20
C VAL A 59 8.72 4.17 2.03
N ALA A 60 8.87 4.28 3.34
CA ALA A 60 7.77 4.48 4.27
C ALA A 60 7.91 5.79 5.02
N PHE A 61 6.82 6.56 5.06
CA PHE A 61 6.70 7.79 5.83
C PHE A 61 5.60 7.59 6.86
N THR A 62 6.01 7.42 8.11
CA THR A 62 5.07 7.37 9.24
C THR A 62 4.69 8.80 9.64
N LEU A 63 3.40 9.03 9.85
CA LEU A 63 2.87 10.24 10.47
C LEU A 63 2.53 9.96 11.94
#